data_AF-A0A5A7NK26-F1
#
_entry.id   AF-A0A5A7NK26-F1
#
_cell.length_a   1.000
_cell.length_b   1.000
_cell.length_c   1.000
_cell.angle_alpha   90.00
_cell.angle_beta   90.00
_cell.angle_gamma   90.00
#
_symmetry.space_group_name_H-M   'P 1'
#
loop_
_entity.id
_entity.type
_entity.pdbx_description
1 polymer ?
#
loop_
_entity_poly.entity_id
_entity_poly.type
_entity_poly.pdbx_seq_one_letter_code
_entity_poly.pdbx_strand_id
1 'polypeptide(L)'
;MTKKSNPSKPPEVLPPTDIEQGLSTQEAARRLEQYGPNALAEKKLRPLERFLGYFWGPIPWMIETAAILSMLLGDWADFAIIVTMLLVNAGVDFWQESRAGSAIEALKENLALSARTLRDGRWTTLPAADLVPGDIVALRIGNVVPADIADAQGSLSERR
;
A
#
# COMPACT_ATOMS: atom_id res chain seq x y z
N MET A 1 11.46 3.42 28.36
CA MET A 1 11.20 2.21 27.55
C MET A 1 9.88 2.40 26.82
N THR A 2 9.91 3.01 25.65
CA THR A 2 8.74 3.30 24.82
C THR A 2 8.33 2.02 24.09
N LYS A 3 7.27 1.39 24.59
CA LYS A 3 6.62 0.23 23.97
C LYS A 3 6.14 0.71 22.59
N LYS A 4 6.82 0.34 21.50
CA LYS A 4 6.27 0.51 20.14
C LYS A 4 4.94 -0.25 20.13
N SER A 5 3.82 0.48 20.21
CA SER A 5 2.49 -0.07 20.01
C SER A 5 2.49 -0.67 18.62
N ASN A 6 2.43 -1.99 18.57
CA ASN A 6 2.12 -2.68 17.32
C ASN A 6 0.75 -2.14 16.89
N PRO A 7 0.57 -1.58 15.67
CA PRO A 7 -0.70 -1.01 15.27
C PRO A 7 -1.78 -2.08 15.44
N SER A 8 -2.69 -1.83 16.38
CA SER A 8 -3.78 -2.77 16.65
C SER A 8 -4.71 -2.78 15.45
N LYS A 9 -5.16 -3.98 15.05
CA LYS A 9 -6.18 -4.16 14.00
C LYS A 9 -7.34 -3.18 14.23
N PRO A 10 -7.89 -2.54 13.19
CA PRO A 10 -9.06 -1.67 13.34
C PRO A 10 -10.16 -2.40 14.12
N PRO A 11 -10.88 -1.69 15.01
CA PRO A 11 -11.93 -2.32 15.80
C PRO A 11 -13.06 -2.78 14.88
N GLU A 12 -13.63 -3.97 15.16
CA GLU A 12 -14.74 -4.54 14.37
C GLU A 12 -16.03 -3.72 14.50
N VAL A 13 -16.16 -3.00 15.61
CA VAL A 13 -17.24 -2.04 15.87
C VAL A 13 -16.62 -0.66 16.05
N LEU A 14 -17.11 0.34 15.31
CA LEU A 14 -16.60 1.71 15.42
C LEU A 14 -16.88 2.26 16.83
N PRO A 15 -15.91 2.97 17.42
CA PRO A 15 -16.10 3.61 18.71
C PRO A 15 -17.17 4.70 18.62
N PRO A 16 -17.96 4.91 19.70
CA PRO A 16 -18.97 5.96 19.74
C PRO A 16 -18.31 7.32 19.49
N THR A 17 -18.88 8.07 18.55
CA THR A 17 -18.40 9.40 18.15
C THR A 17 -19.59 10.34 18.10
N ASP A 18 -19.38 11.58 18.54
CA ASP A 18 -20.39 12.63 18.50
C ASP A 18 -20.63 13.07 17.05
N ILE A 19 -21.87 13.00 16.58
CA ILE A 19 -22.23 13.28 15.18
C ILE A 19 -22.16 14.80 14.88
N GLU A 20 -22.39 15.66 15.87
CA GLU A 20 -22.41 17.11 15.69
C GLU A 20 -21.03 17.75 15.83
N GLN A 21 -20.18 17.20 16.70
CA GLN A 21 -18.85 17.76 16.98
C GLN A 21 -17.71 16.94 16.36
N GLY A 22 -17.96 15.70 15.96
CA GLY A 22 -16.93 14.79 15.49
C GLY A 22 -15.94 14.41 16.60
N LEU A 23 -14.71 14.10 16.20
CA LEU A 23 -13.63 13.80 17.15
C LEU A 23 -12.90 15.06 17.64
N SER A 24 -12.44 15.05 18.88
CA SER A 24 -11.48 16.08 19.30
C SER A 24 -10.10 15.81 18.71
N THR A 25 -9.30 16.86 18.48
CA THR A 25 -7.93 16.68 17.97
C THR A 25 -7.07 15.81 18.90
N GLN A 26 -7.28 15.88 20.23
CA GLN A 26 -6.58 15.02 21.19
C GLN A 26 -6.97 13.55 21.06
N GLU A 27 -8.26 13.25 20.93
CA GLU A 27 -8.73 11.86 20.78
C GLU A 27 -8.29 11.28 19.44
N ALA A 28 -8.31 12.08 18.37
CA ALA A 28 -7.80 11.68 17.07
C ALA A 28 -6.29 11.34 17.13
N ALA A 29 -5.47 12.19 17.76
CA ALA A 29 -4.04 11.94 17.94
C ALA A 29 -3.78 10.66 18.75
N ARG A 30 -4.53 10.44 19.83
CA ARG A 30 -4.44 9.23 20.65
C ARG A 30 -4.80 7.97 19.84
N ARG A 31 -5.86 8.03 19.02
CA ARG A 31 -6.26 6.92 18.16
C ARG A 31 -5.24 6.66 17.05
N LEU A 32 -4.61 7.71 16.52
CA LEU A 32 -3.55 7.58 15.52
C LEU A 32 -2.32 6.84 16.10
N GLU A 33 -1.95 7.13 17.35
CA GLU A 33 -0.89 6.40 18.04
C GLU A 33 -1.26 4.94 18.37
N GLN A 34 -2.55 4.67 18.57
CA GLN A 34 -3.06 3.34 18.90
C GLN A 34 -3.19 2.43 17.67
N TYR A 35 -3.83 2.92 16.60
CA TYR A 35 -4.14 2.16 15.40
C TYR A 35 -3.08 2.31 14.29
N GLY A 36 -2.23 3.33 14.39
CA GLY A 36 -1.30 3.70 13.34
C GLY A 36 -1.95 4.51 12.22
N PRO A 37 -1.15 5.01 11.26
CA PRO A 37 -1.67 5.74 10.11
C PRO A 37 -2.53 4.84 9.22
N ASN A 38 -3.58 5.40 8.64
CA ASN A 38 -4.42 4.78 7.61
C ASN A 38 -3.68 4.77 6.26
N ALA A 39 -2.53 4.10 6.25
CA ALA A 39 -1.72 3.85 5.08
C ALA A 39 -1.46 2.36 4.96
N LEU A 40 -1.55 1.84 3.74
CA LEU A 40 -1.15 0.47 3.47
C LEU A 40 0.33 0.33 3.79
N ALA A 41 0.65 -0.45 4.82
CA ALA A 41 2.02 -0.76 5.18
C ALA A 41 2.69 -1.47 4.00
N GLU A 42 3.54 -0.75 3.27
CA GLU A 42 4.42 -1.37 2.29
C GLU A 42 5.36 -2.30 3.03
N LYS A 43 5.08 -3.60 2.97
CA LYS A 43 6.13 -4.59 3.19
C LYS A 43 7.10 -4.46 2.03
N LYS A 44 8.06 -3.54 2.17
CA LYS A 44 9.29 -3.56 1.38
C LYS A 44 10.00 -4.85 1.76
N LEU A 45 9.72 -5.93 1.02
CA LEU A 45 10.56 -7.11 1.04
C LEU A 45 12.00 -6.63 0.80
N ARG A 46 12.96 -7.10 1.60
CA ARG A 46 14.34 -6.66 1.42
C ARG A 46 14.74 -7.01 -0.01
N PRO A 47 15.44 -6.13 -0.76
CA PRO A 47 15.79 -6.39 -2.16
C PRO A 47 16.45 -7.76 -2.35
N LEU A 48 17.26 -8.19 -1.38
CA LEU A 48 17.91 -9.49 -1.35
C LEU A 48 16.94 -10.67 -1.14
N GLU A 49 15.91 -10.52 -0.30
CA GLU A 49 14.87 -11.55 -0.11
C GLU A 49 14.00 -11.70 -1.35
N ARG A 50 13.65 -10.57 -1.99
CA ARG A 50 12.93 -10.57 -3.25
C ARG A 50 13.76 -11.25 -4.35
N PHE A 51 15.07 -10.95 -4.39
CA PHE A 51 16.02 -11.58 -5.29
C PHE A 51 16.10 -13.09 -5.09
N LEU A 52 16.32 -13.56 -3.85
CA LEU A 52 16.37 -14.99 -3.52
C LEU A 52 15.04 -15.72 -3.82
N GLY A 53 13.91 -15.03 -3.68
CA GLY A 53 12.60 -15.55 -4.06
C GLY A 53 12.49 -15.90 -5.56
N TYR A 54 13.18 -15.15 -6.43
CA TYR A 54 13.21 -15.47 -7.87
C TYR A 54 13.99 -16.74 -8.20
N PHE A 55 14.84 -17.27 -7.31
CA PHE A 55 15.53 -18.55 -7.52
C PHE A 55 14.71 -19.76 -7.02
N TRP A 56 13.69 -19.51 -6.21
CA TRP A 56 12.88 -20.54 -5.55
C TRP A 56 11.59 -20.86 -6.31
N GLY A 57 11.68 -20.92 -7.65
CA GLY A 57 10.54 -21.19 -8.53
C GLY A 57 10.80 -22.34 -9.51
N PRO A 58 9.74 -22.99 -10.02
CA PRO A 58 9.86 -24.12 -10.95
C PRO A 58 10.50 -23.73 -12.30
N ILE A 59 10.31 -22.48 -12.76
CA ILE A 59 10.93 -21.97 -14.00
C ILE A 59 12.45 -21.76 -13.85
N PRO A 60 12.95 -21.03 -12.82
CA PRO A 60 14.39 -20.91 -12.55
C PRO A 60 15.10 -22.26 -12.46
N TRP A 61 14.51 -23.24 -11.75
CA TRP A 61 15.08 -24.59 -11.62
C TRP A 61 15.23 -25.30 -12.98
N MET A 62 14.27 -25.13 -13.91
CA MET A 62 14.40 -25.68 -15.26
C MET A 62 15.58 -25.05 -16.03
N ILE A 63 15.74 -23.72 -15.94
CA ILE A 63 16.79 -23.00 -16.65
C ILE A 63 18.17 -23.33 -16.08
N GLU A 64 18.28 -23.44 -14.75
CA GLU A 64 19.53 -23.79 -14.07
C GLU A 64 19.95 -25.24 -14.39
N THR A 65 18.97 -26.15 -14.48
CA THR A 65 19.21 -27.53 -14.95
C THR A 65 19.67 -27.56 -16.41
N ALA A 66 19.06 -26.77 -17.30
CA ALA A 66 19.46 -26.68 -18.71
C ALA A 66 20.88 -26.10 -18.87
N ALA A 67 21.23 -25.08 -18.07
CA ALA A 67 22.57 -24.48 -18.07
C ALA A 67 23.64 -25.47 -17.59
N ILE A 68 23.37 -26.24 -16.53
CA ILE A 68 24.28 -27.29 -16.02
C ILE A 68 24.47 -28.39 -17.08
N LEU A 69 23.38 -28.84 -17.72
CA LEU A 69 23.46 -29.84 -18.79
C LEU A 69 24.29 -29.34 -19.97
N SER A 70 24.04 -28.12 -20.46
CA SER A 70 24.78 -27.52 -21.57
C SER A 70 26.28 -27.35 -21.26
N MET A 71 26.62 -26.95 -20.02
CA MET A 71 28.01 -26.88 -19.55
C MET A 71 28.69 -28.25 -19.52
N LEU A 72 27.99 -29.30 -19.07
CA LEU A 72 28.52 -30.68 -19.06
C LEU A 72 28.72 -31.25 -20.47
N LEU A 73 27.91 -30.81 -21.45
CA LEU A 73 28.05 -31.19 -22.85
C LEU A 73 29.17 -30.43 -23.59
N GLY A 74 29.72 -29.36 -23.00
CA GLY A 74 30.80 -28.56 -23.58
C GLY A 74 30.40 -27.69 -24.76
N ASP A 75 29.09 -27.44 -24.94
CA ASP A 75 28.56 -26.62 -26.03
C ASP A 75 28.54 -25.14 -25.65
N TRP A 76 29.66 -24.47 -25.92
CA TRP A 76 29.84 -23.05 -25.63
C TRP A 76 28.91 -22.14 -26.44
N ALA A 77 28.41 -22.59 -27.61
CA ALA A 77 27.50 -21.81 -28.43
C ALA A 77 26.10 -21.76 -27.80
N ASP A 78 25.58 -22.92 -27.37
CA ASP A 78 24.30 -23.01 -26.67
C ASP A 78 24.33 -22.29 -25.32
N PHE A 79 25.43 -22.44 -24.56
CA PHE A 79 25.62 -21.69 -23.31
C PHE A 79 25.55 -20.17 -23.53
N ALA A 80 26.23 -19.65 -24.57
CA ALA A 80 26.23 -18.23 -24.88
C ALA A 80 24.82 -17.72 -25.28
N ILE A 81 24.04 -18.51 -26.02
CA ILE A 81 22.66 -18.17 -26.39
C ILE A 81 21.76 -18.09 -25.14
N ILE A 82 21.83 -19.09 -24.26
CA ILE A 82 21.04 -19.14 -23.03
C ILE A 82 21.37 -17.95 -22.12
N VAL A 83 22.66 -17.67 -21.90
CA VAL A 83 23.11 -16.53 -21.08
C VAL A 83 22.65 -15.20 -21.67
N THR A 84 22.77 -15.02 -22.98
CA THR A 84 22.33 -13.80 -23.67
C THR A 84 20.83 -13.59 -23.51
N MET A 85 20.03 -14.65 -23.69
CA MET A 85 18.58 -14.59 -23.55
C MET A 85 18.15 -14.27 -22.11
N LEU A 86 18.84 -14.84 -21.11
CA LEU A 86 18.66 -14.51 -19.70
C LEU A 86 18.94 -13.03 -19.41
N LEU A 87 20.05 -12.49 -19.92
CA LEU A 87 20.41 -11.08 -19.75
C LEU A 87 19.38 -10.14 -20.38
N VAL A 88 18.88 -10.47 -21.57
CA VAL A 88 17.82 -9.69 -22.23
C VAL A 88 16.53 -9.74 -21.43
N ASN A 89 16.08 -10.92 -21.00
CA ASN A 89 14.86 -11.05 -20.20
C ASN A 89 14.97 -10.29 -18.89
N ALA A 90 16.09 -10.44 -18.16
CA ALA A 90 16.31 -9.70 -16.91
C ALA A 90 16.37 -8.18 -17.12
N GLY A 91 16.96 -7.71 -18.22
CA GLY A 91 16.98 -6.29 -18.57
C GLY A 91 15.59 -5.73 -18.89
N VAL A 92 14.79 -6.50 -19.62
CA VAL A 92 13.38 -6.16 -19.91
C VAL A 92 12.56 -6.13 -18.61
N ASP A 93 12.69 -7.15 -17.77
CA ASP A 93 12.00 -7.23 -16.47
C ASP A 93 12.39 -6.06 -15.57
N PHE A 94 13.69 -5.71 -15.50
CA PHE A 94 14.16 -4.54 -14.74
C PHE A 94 13.56 -3.23 -15.25
N TRP A 95 13.50 -3.04 -16.58
CA TRP A 95 12.88 -1.87 -17.17
C TRP A 95 11.37 -1.80 -16.87
N GLN A 96 10.68 -2.94 -16.96
CA GLN A 96 9.25 -3.04 -16.66
C GLN A 96 8.96 -2.76 -15.17
N GLU A 97 9.74 -3.35 -14.27
CA GLU A 97 9.61 -3.16 -12.82
C GLU A 97 9.85 -1.69 -12.43
N SER A 98 10.89 -1.06 -12.98
CA SER A 98 11.17 0.36 -12.73
C SER A 98 10.02 1.27 -13.20
N ARG A 99 9.40 0.93 -14.34
CA ARG A 99 8.29 1.70 -14.90
C ARG A 99 6.99 1.46 -14.12
N ALA A 100 6.76 0.23 -13.66
CA ALA A 100 5.58 -0.16 -12.87
C ALA A 100 5.62 0.48 -11.48
N GLY A 101 6.77 0.46 -10.80
CA GLY A 101 6.94 1.12 -9.50
C GLY A 101 6.65 2.62 -9.57
N SER A 102 7.17 3.30 -10.60
CA SER A 102 6.96 4.74 -10.81
C SER A 102 5.48 5.10 -11.05
N ALA A 103 4.73 4.25 -11.75
CA ALA A 103 3.31 4.49 -12.02
C ALA A 103 2.45 4.35 -10.75
N ILE A 104 2.77 3.39 -9.89
CA ILE A 104 2.06 3.20 -8.61
C ILE A 104 2.39 4.34 -7.65
N GLU A 105 3.64 4.77 -7.59
CA GLU A 105 4.06 5.87 -6.71
C GLU A 105 3.46 7.20 -7.16
N ALA A 106 3.45 7.49 -8.47
CA ALA A 106 2.75 8.65 -9.03
C ALA A 106 1.22 8.57 -8.84
N LEU A 107 0.62 7.38 -8.89
CA LEU A 107 -0.79 7.19 -8.57
C LEU A 107 -1.04 7.42 -7.08
N LYS A 108 -0.15 6.99 -6.18
CA LYS A 108 -0.25 7.27 -4.73
C LYS A 108 -0.07 8.74 -4.40
N GLU A 109 0.82 9.45 -5.07
CA GLU A 109 1.00 10.90 -4.90
C GLU A 109 -0.19 11.69 -5.46
N ASN A 110 -0.74 11.30 -6.61
CA ASN A 110 -1.97 11.90 -7.16
C ASN A 110 -3.22 11.53 -6.33
N LEU A 111 -3.23 10.32 -5.76
CA LEU A 111 -4.19 9.88 -4.76
C LEU A 111 -3.67 10.17 -3.35
N ALA A 112 -3.01 11.33 -3.12
CA ALA A 112 -2.92 11.91 -1.79
C ALA A 112 -4.35 12.27 -1.33
N LEU A 113 -5.12 11.22 -1.08
CA LEU A 113 -6.52 11.22 -0.74
C LEU A 113 -6.60 12.12 0.46
N SER A 114 -7.21 13.28 0.29
CA SER A 114 -7.45 14.19 1.39
C SER A 114 -8.92 14.05 1.71
N ALA A 115 -9.21 13.75 2.97
CA ALA A 115 -10.57 13.61 3.44
C ALA A 115 -10.97 14.87 4.21
N ARG A 116 -12.19 15.34 3.95
CA ARG A 116 -12.79 16.41 4.74
C ARG A 116 -13.49 15.78 5.93
N THR A 117 -12.99 16.06 7.14
CA THR A 117 -13.48 15.45 8.38
C THR A 117 -14.02 16.49 9.34
N LEU A 118 -14.91 16.07 10.24
CA LEU A 118 -15.39 16.90 11.34
C LEU A 118 -14.55 16.62 12.59
N ARG A 119 -13.78 17.61 13.03
CA ARG A 119 -13.00 17.56 14.27
C ARG A 119 -13.17 18.84 15.09
N ASP A 120 -13.31 18.72 16.40
CA ASP A 120 -13.57 19.85 17.32
C ASP A 120 -14.73 20.76 16.85
N GLY A 121 -15.79 20.17 16.28
CA GLY A 121 -16.94 20.89 15.71
C GLY A 121 -16.65 21.68 14.44
N ARG A 122 -15.48 21.50 13.81
CA ARG A 122 -15.08 22.19 12.59
C ARG A 122 -14.74 21.21 11.48
N TRP A 123 -15.16 21.53 10.27
CA TRP A 123 -14.76 20.77 9.08
C TRP A 123 -13.34 21.14 8.69
N THR A 124 -12.42 20.18 8.75
CA THR A 124 -11.02 20.33 8.33
C THR A 124 -10.69 19.34 7.22
N THR A 125 -9.69 19.65 6.39
CA THR A 125 -9.19 18.73 5.37
C THR A 125 -7.86 18.17 5.84
N LEU A 126 -7.73 16.85 5.90
CA LEU A 126 -6.51 16.17 6.31
C LEU A 126 -6.16 15.02 5.36
N PRO A 127 -4.87 14.63 5.28
CA PRO A 127 -4.44 13.47 4.50
C PRO A 127 -5.16 12.21 4.99
N ALA A 128 -5.60 11.35 4.08
CA ALA A 128 -6.30 10.11 4.40
C ALA A 128 -5.46 9.18 5.28
N ALA A 129 -4.13 9.31 5.24
CA ALA A 129 -3.20 8.62 6.13
C ALA A 129 -3.40 8.97 7.62
N ASP A 130 -3.96 10.14 7.93
CA ASP A 130 -4.20 10.62 9.29
C ASP A 130 -5.65 10.37 9.76
N LEU A 131 -6.44 9.64 8.97
CA LEU A 131 -7.78 9.20 9.36
C LEU A 131 -7.70 8.10 10.41
N VAL A 132 -8.60 8.17 11.39
CA VAL A 132 -8.70 7.18 12.46
C VAL A 132 -10.11 6.61 12.57
N PRO A 133 -10.28 5.39 13.12
CA PRO A 133 -11.60 4.82 13.35
C PRO A 133 -12.48 5.74 14.19
N GLY A 134 -13.66 6.06 13.64
CA GLY A 134 -14.64 6.97 14.23
C GLY A 134 -14.66 8.38 13.62
N ASP A 135 -13.67 8.76 12.79
CA ASP A 135 -13.72 10.05 12.10
C ASP A 135 -15.00 10.19 11.26
N ILE A 136 -15.64 11.35 11.35
CA ILE A 136 -16.79 11.69 10.51
C ILE A 136 -16.25 12.36 9.26
N VAL A 137 -16.53 11.77 8.10
CA VAL A 137 -16.05 12.24 6.81
C VAL A 137 -17.20 12.74 5.94
N ALA A 138 -17.00 13.85 5.23
CA ALA A 138 -17.95 14.34 4.24
C ALA A 138 -17.61 13.75 2.86
N LEU A 139 -18.55 12.99 2.29
CA LEU A 139 -18.43 12.44 0.95
C LEU A 139 -19.37 13.15 0.00
N ARG A 140 -18.83 13.59 -1.14
CA ARG A 140 -19.60 14.15 -2.24
C ARG A 140 -19.56 13.21 -3.43
N ILE A 141 -20.55 13.32 -4.31
CA ILE A 141 -20.58 12.59 -5.58
C ILE A 141 -19.30 12.92 -6.36
N GLY A 142 -18.56 11.89 -6.76
CA GLY A 142 -17.28 12.01 -7.46
C GLY A 142 -16.03 12.05 -6.55
N ASN A 143 -16.18 11.98 -5.23
CA ASN A 143 -15.02 11.78 -4.33
C ASN A 143 -14.60 10.31 -4.28
N VAL A 144 -13.29 10.08 -4.22
CA VAL A 144 -12.73 8.75 -3.94
C VAL A 144 -12.88 8.49 -2.44
N VAL A 145 -13.37 7.30 -2.09
CA VAL A 145 -13.59 6.91 -0.70
C VAL A 145 -12.23 6.68 0.00
N PRO A 146 -11.93 7.35 1.12
CA PRO A 146 -10.58 7.34 1.70
C PRO A 146 -10.29 6.14 2.62
N ALA A 147 -11.32 5.45 3.10
CA ALA A 147 -11.25 4.26 3.96
C ALA A 147 -12.60 3.52 3.95
N ASP A 148 -12.68 2.34 4.56
CA ASP A 148 -13.98 1.71 4.83
C ASP A 148 -14.81 2.62 5.75
N ILE A 149 -16.06 2.89 5.37
CA ILE A 149 -16.97 3.80 6.07
C ILE A 149 -18.23 3.07 6.53
N ALA A 150 -18.75 3.50 7.68
CA ALA A 150 -20.10 3.15 8.11
C ALA A 150 -21.01 4.38 7.99
N ASP A 151 -22.29 4.14 7.71
CA ASP A 151 -23.28 5.21 7.62
C ASP A 151 -23.48 5.88 8.99
N ALA A 152 -23.07 7.14 9.08
CA ALA A 152 -23.39 8.00 10.21
C ALA A 152 -24.69 8.73 9.85
N GLN A 153 -25.81 8.20 10.37
CA GLN A 153 -27.18 8.67 10.12
C GLN A 153 -27.32 10.16 9.73
N GLY A 154 -27.72 10.38 8.48
CA GLY A 154 -28.54 11.52 8.08
C GLY A 154 -27.86 12.89 7.96
N SER A 155 -27.23 13.17 6.82
CA SER A 155 -27.58 14.37 6.04
C SER A 155 -27.03 14.27 4.62
N LEU A 156 -27.85 13.71 3.73
CA LEU A 156 -27.86 14.21 2.35
C LEU A 156 -28.30 15.68 2.43
N SER A 157 -27.36 16.57 2.74
CA SER A 157 -27.62 18.00 2.68
C SER A 157 -27.64 18.40 1.20
N GLU A 158 -28.75 18.10 0.53
CA GLU A 158 -29.22 18.92 -0.57
C GLU A 158 -29.49 20.32 -0.01
N ARG A 159 -28.47 21.16 0.05
CA ARG A 159 -28.67 22.61 -0.04
C ARG A 159 -27.99 23.06 -1.32
N ARG A 160 -28.87 23.43 -2.26
CA ARG A 160 -28.66 24.12 -3.54
C ARG A 160 -27.31 24.81 -3.71
#